data_AF-A0A934TK48-F1
#
_entry.id   AF-A0A934TK48-F1
#
_cell.length_a   1.000
_cell.length_b   1.000
_cell.length_c   1.000
_cell.angle_alpha   90.00
_cell.angle_beta   90.00
_cell.angle_gamma   90.00
#
_symmetry.space_group_name_H-M   'P 1'
#
loop_
_entity.id
_entity.type
_entity.pdbx_description
1 polymer ?
#
loop_
_entity_poly.entity_id
_entity_poly.type
_entity_poly.pdbx_seq_one_letter_code
_entity_poly.pdbx_strand_id
1 'polypeptide(L)'
;MRCTTAQEAAAIARHLAAHVALSRAEPGCLSFEVWQTDDPLVWRVEERFASRAAFDAHQRRTRASPWWAATAVIPRCYTITDG
;
A
#
# COMPACT_ATOMS: atom_id res chain seq x y z
N MET A 1 7.73 2.09 0.44
CA MET A 1 7.51 3.53 0.22
C MET A 1 8.56 4.30 1.01
N ARG A 2 9.14 5.35 0.43
CA ARG A 2 10.15 6.19 1.11
C ARG A 2 9.67 7.64 1.12
N CYS A 3 9.32 8.13 2.29
CA CYS A 3 8.99 9.53 2.53
C CYS A 3 10.27 10.37 2.51
N THR A 4 10.13 11.62 2.10
CA THR A 4 11.15 12.67 2.17
C THR A 4 10.83 13.68 3.27
N THR A 5 9.58 13.72 3.76
CA THR A 5 9.15 14.62 4.82
C THR A 5 8.31 13.92 5.88
N ALA A 6 8.26 14.53 7.07
CA ALA A 6 7.36 14.07 8.15
C ALA A 6 5.87 14.19 7.77
N GLN A 7 5.51 15.14 6.91
CA GLN A 7 4.12 15.31 6.46
C GLN A 7 3.65 14.12 5.61
N GLU A 8 4.53 13.58 4.76
CA GLU A 8 4.25 12.36 3.98
C GLU A 8 4.10 11.15 4.90
N ALA A 9 4.96 11.00 5.91
CA ALA A 9 4.86 9.92 6.89
C ALA A 9 3.54 10.01 7.70
N ALA A 10 3.14 11.23 8.08
CA ALA A 10 1.87 11.47 8.76
C ALA A 10 0.66 11.16 7.86
N ALA A 11 0.75 11.45 6.55
CA ALA A 11 -0.27 11.07 5.58
C ALA A 11 -0.43 9.55 5.47
N ILE A 12 0.68 8.79 5.44
CA ILE A 12 0.63 7.32 5.50
C ILE A 12 -0.09 6.87 6.77
N ALA A 13 0.38 7.29 7.95
CA ALA A 13 -0.18 6.86 9.23
C ALA A 13 -1.70 7.14 9.34
N ARG A 14 -2.16 8.30 8.85
CA ARG A 14 -3.57 8.71 8.90
C ARG A 14 -4.47 7.82 8.04
N HIS A 15 -4.02 7.41 6.86
CA HIS A 15 -4.85 6.65 5.91
C HIS A 15 -4.62 5.13 6.00
N LEU A 16 -3.62 4.69 6.76
CA LEU A 16 -3.14 3.32 6.77
C LEU A 16 -4.18 2.30 7.22
N ALA A 17 -4.80 2.51 8.38
CA ALA A 17 -5.73 1.54 8.95
C ALA A 17 -6.90 1.23 7.99
N ALA A 18 -7.49 2.27 7.40
CA ALA A 18 -8.56 2.12 6.41
C ALA A 18 -8.07 1.43 5.13
N HIS A 19 -6.89 1.80 4.63
CA HIS A 19 -6.33 1.16 3.43
C HIS A 19 -6.09 -0.33 3.65
N VAL A 20 -5.46 -0.73 4.76
CA VAL A 20 -5.20 -2.13 5.11
C VAL A 20 -6.50 -2.91 5.27
N ALA A 21 -7.48 -2.37 6.00
CA ALA A 21 -8.78 -3.04 6.18
C ALA A 21 -9.49 -3.27 4.84
N LEU A 22 -9.52 -2.25 3.98
CA LEU A 22 -10.13 -2.35 2.66
C LEU A 22 -9.38 -3.33 1.76
N SER A 23 -8.04 -3.32 1.78
CA SER A 23 -7.23 -4.24 0.97
C SER A 23 -7.43 -5.71 1.37
N ARG A 24 -7.49 -6.00 2.67
CA ARG A 24 -7.74 -7.35 3.20
C ARG A 24 -9.14 -7.87 2.88
N ALA A 25 -10.11 -6.98 2.69
CA ALA A 25 -11.47 -7.33 2.31
C ALA A 25 -11.64 -7.61 0.81
N GLU A 26 -10.61 -7.37 -0.01
CA GLU A 26 -10.70 -7.57 -1.46
C GLU A 26 -10.73 -9.06 -1.82
N PRO A 27 -11.59 -9.48 -2.78
CA PRO A 27 -11.58 -10.83 -3.31
C PRO A 27 -10.20 -11.21 -3.85
N GLY A 28 -9.65 -12.32 -3.34
CA GLY A 28 -8.34 -12.83 -3.75
C GLY A 28 -7.15 -12.18 -3.05
N CYS A 29 -7.35 -11.29 -2.08
CA CYS A 29 -6.27 -10.88 -1.16
C CYS A 29 -5.93 -12.06 -0.23
N LEU A 30 -4.68 -12.53 -0.27
CA LEU A 30 -4.17 -13.59 0.59
C LEU A 30 -3.45 -13.02 1.81
N SER A 31 -2.64 -11.97 1.61
CA SER A 31 -2.05 -11.18 2.68
C SER A 31 -1.87 -9.73 2.22
N PHE A 32 -1.99 -8.81 3.17
CA PHE A 32 -1.70 -7.39 2.96
C PHE A 32 -1.21 -6.79 4.27
N GLU A 33 0.06 -6.41 4.27
CA GLU A 33 0.78 -5.91 5.43
C GLU A 33 1.55 -4.66 5.08
N VAL A 34 1.49 -3.68 5.98
CA VAL A 34 2.21 -2.43 5.85
C VAL A 34 2.69 -2.04 7.23
N TRP A 35 3.99 -1.81 7.36
CA TRP A 35 4.60 -1.42 8.62
C TRP A 35 5.72 -0.41 8.40
N GLN A 36 5.95 0.39 9.42
CA GLN A 36 7.08 1.31 9.48
C GLN A 36 8.33 0.51 9.83
N THR A 37 9.45 0.80 9.17
CA THR A 37 10.75 0.21 9.52
C THR A 37 11.42 0.98 10.66
N ASP A 38 12.63 0.57 11.05
CA ASP A 38 13.46 1.32 11.99
C ASP A 38 13.80 2.74 11.50
N ASP A 39 13.82 2.96 10.18
CA ASP A 39 13.79 4.31 9.60
C ASP A 39 12.32 4.81 9.55
N PRO A 40 11.98 5.89 10.27
CA PRO A 40 10.60 6.38 10.37
C PRO A 40 10.06 6.95 9.06
N LEU A 41 10.93 7.24 8.09
CA LEU A 41 10.52 7.69 6.75
C LEU A 41 10.36 6.53 5.77
N VAL A 42 10.64 5.30 6.19
CA VAL A 42 10.55 4.12 5.32
C VAL A 42 9.44 3.19 5.82
N TRP A 43 8.55 2.87 4.88
CA TRP A 43 7.42 1.97 5.10
C TRP A 43 7.53 0.79 4.15
N ARG A 44 7.43 -0.42 4.68
CA ARG A 44 7.33 -1.64 3.87
C ARG A 44 5.88 -1.95 3.58
N VAL A 45 5.66 -2.52 2.40
CA VAL A 45 4.37 -3.03 1.94
C VAL A 45 4.66 -4.42 1.42
N GLU A 46 3.97 -5.41 1.97
CA GLU A 46 3.93 -6.77 1.44
C GLU A 46 2.50 -7.13 1.12
N GLU A 47 2.27 -7.53 -0.12
CA GLU A 47 0.95 -7.84 -0.63
C GLU A 47 1.01 -9.12 -1.46
N ARG A 48 0.06 -10.02 -1.21
CA ARG A 48 -0.06 -11.28 -1.92
C ARG A 48 -1.49 -11.47 -2.36
N PHE A 49 -1.66 -11.77 -3.65
CA PHE A 49 -2.96 -12.02 -4.25
C PHE A 49 -2.99 -13.40 -4.90
N ALA A 50 -4.18 -14.00 -4.94
CA ALA A 50 -4.42 -15.33 -5.47
C ALA A 50 -4.21 -15.43 -6.99
N SER A 51 -4.29 -14.29 -7.69
CA SER A 51 -4.09 -14.23 -9.14
C SER A 51 -3.69 -12.83 -9.58
N ARG A 52 -3.16 -12.75 -10.80
CA ARG A 52 -2.88 -11.47 -11.46
C ARG A 52 -4.14 -10.62 -11.61
N ALA A 53 -5.29 -11.22 -11.92
CA ALA A 53 -6.55 -10.50 -12.04
C ALA A 53 -7.00 -9.85 -10.72
N ALA A 54 -6.79 -10.53 -9.59
CA ALA A 54 -7.05 -9.97 -8.26
C ALA A 54 -6.10 -8.82 -7.94
N PHE A 55 -4.81 -8.97 -8.27
CA PHE A 55 -3.83 -7.90 -8.11
C PHE A 55 -4.13 -6.67 -8.98
N ASP A 56 -4.52 -6.86 -10.24
CA ASP A 56 -4.90 -5.76 -11.13
C ASP A 56 -6.17 -5.05 -10.63
N ALA A 57 -7.12 -5.78 -10.06
CA ALA A 57 -8.30 -5.20 -9.41
C ALA A 57 -7.91 -4.36 -8.20
N HIS A 58 -6.99 -4.86 -7.37
CA HIS A 58 -6.40 -4.12 -6.27
C HIS A 58 -5.75 -2.82 -6.72
N GLN A 59 -4.90 -2.85 -7.76
CA GLN A 59 -4.26 -1.66 -8.29
C GLN A 59 -5.26 -0.61 -8.77
N ARG A 60 -6.36 -1.02 -9.43
CA ARG A 60 -7.43 -0.09 -9.86
C ARG A 60 -8.14 0.55 -8.67
N ARG A 61 -8.55 -0.25 -7.68
CA ARG A 61 -9.23 0.26 -6.46
C ARG A 61 -8.30 1.19 -5.68
N THR A 62 -7.05 0.79 -5.49
CA THR A 62 -6.04 1.59 -4.78
C THR A 62 -5.89 2.95 -5.45
N ARG A 63 -5.75 3.04 -6.77
CA ARG A 63 -5.66 4.32 -7.50
C ARG A 63 -6.88 5.24 -7.36
N ALA A 64 -8.05 4.68 -7.12
CA ALA A 64 -9.30 5.42 -6.89
C ALA A 64 -9.55 5.77 -5.40
N SER A 65 -8.64 5.41 -4.50
CA SER A 65 -8.87 5.52 -3.06
C SER A 65 -8.34 6.84 -2.44
N PRO A 66 -8.88 7.26 -1.28
CA PRO A 66 -8.30 8.36 -0.50
C PRO A 66 -6.83 8.13 -0.11
N TRP A 67 -6.44 6.87 0.07
CA TRP A 67 -5.05 6.49 0.31
C TRP A 67 -4.14 6.90 -0.86
N TRP A 68 -4.56 6.63 -2.10
CA TRP A 68 -3.77 7.04 -3.27
C TRP A 68 -3.71 8.56 -3.38
N ALA A 69 -4.82 9.26 -3.22
CA ALA A 69 -4.83 10.72 -3.23
C ALA A 69 -3.84 11.33 -2.22
N ALA A 70 -3.74 10.74 -1.03
CA ALA A 70 -2.83 11.22 0.02
C ALA A 70 -1.35 10.82 -0.15
N THR A 71 -1.07 9.73 -0.89
CA THR A 71 0.28 9.12 -0.96
C THR A 71 0.85 9.05 -2.37
N ALA A 72 0.17 9.60 -3.38
CA ALA A 72 0.60 9.52 -4.79
C ALA A 72 1.98 10.14 -5.03
N VAL A 73 2.35 11.16 -4.25
CA VAL A 73 3.64 11.86 -4.34
C VAL A 73 4.80 11.05 -3.75
N ILE A 74 4.52 10.03 -2.94
CA ILE A 74 5.53 9.23 -2.26
C ILE A 74 6.04 8.14 -3.22
N PRO A 75 7.34 8.09 -3.53
CA PRO A 75 7.91 7.07 -4.40
C PRO A 75 7.61 5.64 -3.91
N ARG A 76 7.17 4.80 -4.85
CA ARG A 76 6.95 3.37 -4.64
C ARG A 76 8.08 2.59 -5.28
N CYS A 77 8.94 2.00 -4.45
CA CYS A 77 9.93 1.01 -4.87
C CYS A 77 9.39 -0.36 -4.45
N TYR A 78 9.01 -1.19 -5.42
CA TYR A 78 8.61 -2.57 -5.17
C TYR A 78 9.04 -3.44 -6.36
N THR A 79 9.15 -4.73 -6.09
CA THR A 79 9.36 -5.77 -7.09
C THR A 79 8.10 -6.62 -7.13
N ILE A 80 7.52 -6.78 -8.32
CA ILE A 80 6.45 -7.77 -8.54
C ILE A 80 7.13 -9.02 -9.07
N THR A 81 6.88 -10.15 -8.42
CA THR A 81 7.29 -11.46 -8.91
C THR A 81 6.05 -12.26 -9.23
N ASP A 82 5.91 -12.67 -10.50
CA ASP A 82 4.93 -13.68 -10.89
C ASP A 82 5.53 -15.07 -10.58
N GLY A 83 4.75 -15.93 -9.91
CA GLY A 83 5.14 -17.31 -9.58
C GLY A 83 4.74 -18.30 -10.64
#